data_AF-A0A0L0FKZ0-F1
#
_entry.id   AF-A0A0L0FKZ0-F1
#
_cell.length_a   1.000
_cell.length_b   1.000
_cell.length_c   1.000
_cell.angle_alpha   90.00
_cell.angle_beta   90.00
_cell.angle_gamma   90.00
#
_symmetry.space_group_name_H-M   'P 1'
#
loop_
_entity.id
_entity.type
_entity.pdbx_description
1 polymer ?
#
loop_
_entity_poly.entity_id
_entity_poly.type
_entity_poly.pdbx_seq_one_letter_code
_entity_poly.pdbx_strand_id
1 'polypeptide(L)'
;MTTEHNTRQELKELVALHGIGHRPKGAHGSNLDGERTPLLGTDTPEIREGGSGNMSDEEDEPLTFDEVTIIRAAIEMTSKTVGHAMTPLEAVLVVNLNKIITYAWVSQVLEAGHSRIPIYEGDWNNIIGFMMVRNLVLCDVRNGISVREMPMFQLFHVDEDYKLYDMLNKFQTGKSHMAVVK
;
A
#
# COMPACT_ATOMS: atom_id res chain seq x y z
N MET A 1 -41.33 6.56 -8.22
CA MET A 1 -40.15 7.40 -8.58
C MET A 1 -39.35 7.76 -7.33
N THR A 2 -38.98 6.79 -6.50
CA THR A 2 -38.35 7.06 -5.18
C THR A 2 -37.20 6.13 -4.81
N THR A 3 -36.88 5.13 -5.64
CA THR A 3 -35.77 4.18 -5.39
C THR A 3 -34.44 4.60 -5.99
N GLU A 4 -34.41 5.56 -6.93
CA GLU A 4 -33.18 5.99 -7.63
C GLU A 4 -32.30 6.95 -6.83
N HIS A 5 -32.86 7.68 -5.85
CA HIS A 5 -32.08 8.65 -5.09
C HIS A 5 -31.28 8.00 -3.95
N ASN A 6 -31.72 6.83 -3.47
CA ASN A 6 -31.15 6.16 -2.30
C ASN A 6 -29.83 5.44 -2.61
N THR A 7 -29.72 4.78 -3.77
CA THR A 7 -28.60 3.88 -4.09
C THR A 7 -27.27 4.61 -4.32
N ARG A 8 -27.31 5.83 -4.88
CA ARG A 8 -26.12 6.69 -5.01
C ARG A 8 -25.66 7.25 -3.67
N GLN A 9 -26.56 7.42 -2.72
CA GLN A 9 -26.24 7.94 -1.40
C GLN A 9 -25.67 6.84 -0.52
N GLU A 10 -26.25 5.64 -0.57
CA GLU A 10 -25.74 4.43 0.08
C GLU A 10 -24.32 4.09 -0.39
N LEU A 11 -24.03 4.15 -1.71
CA LEU A 11 -22.69 3.87 -2.22
C LEU A 11 -21.67 4.95 -1.78
N LYS A 12 -22.09 6.21 -1.72
CA LYS A 12 -21.24 7.31 -1.23
C LYS A 12 -20.96 7.19 0.25
N GLU A 13 -21.94 6.80 1.06
CA GLU A 13 -21.78 6.54 2.49
C GLU A 13 -20.86 5.34 2.74
N LEU A 14 -21.00 4.27 1.95
CA LEU A 14 -20.14 3.08 2.07
C LEU A 14 -18.68 3.38 1.70
N VAL A 15 -18.46 4.25 0.70
CA VAL A 15 -17.13 4.77 0.34
C VAL A 15 -16.58 5.72 1.41
N ALA A 16 -17.42 6.53 2.04
CA ALA A 16 -17.03 7.42 3.13
C ALA A 16 -16.65 6.66 4.41
N LEU A 17 -17.32 5.53 4.70
CA LEU A 17 -17.02 4.69 5.85
C LEU A 17 -15.66 3.98 5.74
N HIS A 18 -15.23 3.66 4.51
CA HIS A 18 -13.98 2.91 4.24
C HIS A 18 -12.76 3.80 3.93
N GLY A 19 -12.84 5.11 4.21
CA GLY A 19 -11.65 5.94 4.47
C GLY A 19 -10.64 6.10 3.34
N ILE A 20 -11.04 6.06 2.07
CA ILE A 20 -10.15 6.44 0.96
C ILE A 20 -10.32 7.94 0.66
N GLY A 21 -9.53 8.77 1.36
CA GLY A 21 -9.02 10.03 0.82
C GLY A 21 -9.59 11.34 1.36
N HIS A 22 -9.05 11.83 2.47
CA HIS A 22 -8.83 13.27 2.64
C HIS A 22 -7.38 13.53 3.07
N ARG A 23 -6.52 13.80 2.07
CA ARG A 23 -5.18 14.36 2.31
C ARG A 23 -5.32 15.88 2.18
N PRO A 24 -5.08 16.68 3.24
CA PRO A 24 -5.15 18.13 3.13
C PRO A 24 -4.02 18.63 2.21
N LYS A 25 -4.37 19.54 1.30
CA LYS A 25 -3.42 20.28 0.44
C LYS A 25 -2.77 21.38 1.27
N GLY A 26 -1.45 21.31 1.49
CA GLY A 26 -0.61 22.42 1.95
C GLY A 26 0.51 22.64 0.93
N ALA A 27 0.38 23.67 0.11
CA ALA A 27 1.16 24.91 0.13
C ALA A 27 2.30 24.90 -0.91
N HIS A 28 2.09 25.67 -1.97
CA HIS A 28 3.06 26.05 -2.99
C HIS A 28 3.44 27.52 -2.76
N GLY A 29 4.75 27.79 -2.75
CA GLY A 29 5.32 29.02 -3.32
C GLY A 29 5.58 30.20 -2.36
N SER A 30 6.86 30.43 -2.05
CA SER A 30 7.54 31.63 -2.55
C SER A 30 9.06 31.45 -2.41
N ASN A 31 9.74 31.46 -3.55
CA ASN A 31 11.17 31.68 -3.66
C ASN A 31 11.31 32.89 -4.58
N LEU A 32 11.89 33.99 -4.08
CA LEU A 32 12.30 35.15 -4.86
C LEU A 32 13.63 35.65 -4.30
N ASP A 33 14.63 35.67 -5.19
CA ASP A 33 15.70 36.66 -5.38
C ASP A 33 16.60 37.00 -4.17
N GLY A 34 17.93 37.04 -4.23
CA GLY A 34 18.90 37.09 -5.32
C GLY A 34 20.27 37.45 -4.68
N GLU A 35 21.25 37.73 -5.53
CA GLU A 35 22.60 38.24 -5.23
C GLU A 35 23.73 37.21 -4.95
N ARG A 36 24.60 37.09 -5.96
CA ARG A 36 25.99 36.69 -5.83
C ARG A 36 26.83 37.96 -5.62
N THR A 37 27.79 37.94 -4.70
CA THR A 37 29.21 38.23 -5.02
C THR A 37 30.13 37.85 -3.85
N PRO A 38 31.41 37.50 -4.11
CA PRO A 38 32.29 36.82 -3.17
C PRO A 38 33.29 37.77 -2.52
N LEU A 39 33.77 37.51 -1.30
CA LEU A 39 35.06 38.04 -0.84
C LEU A 39 35.82 37.05 0.07
N LEU A 40 37.10 36.95 -0.26
CA LEU A 40 38.19 36.25 0.41
C LEU A 40 38.75 37.12 1.55
N GLY A 41 39.02 36.50 2.70
CA GLY A 41 39.77 37.07 3.83
C GLY A 41 39.66 36.12 5.03
N THR A 42 40.65 35.26 5.28
CA THR A 42 41.65 35.42 6.36
C THR A 42 41.03 35.81 7.70
N ASP A 43 40.92 34.87 8.64
CA ASP A 43 41.71 34.89 9.89
C ASP A 43 41.30 33.79 10.88
N THR A 44 42.33 33.05 11.32
CA THR A 44 42.62 32.37 12.61
C THR A 44 41.53 31.58 13.38
N PRO A 45 41.80 30.33 13.82
CA PRO A 45 40.95 29.65 14.79
C PRO A 45 41.18 30.22 16.20
N GLU A 46 40.18 30.90 16.76
CA GLU A 46 40.12 31.16 18.20
C GLU A 46 39.92 29.85 18.96
N ILE A 47 40.91 29.48 19.77
CA ILE A 47 40.79 28.43 20.78
C ILE A 47 39.89 28.97 21.88
N ARG A 48 38.64 28.49 21.95
CA ARG A 48 37.77 28.68 23.12
C ARG A 48 38.05 27.55 24.10
N GLU A 49 38.90 27.81 25.09
CA GLU A 49 38.95 27.01 26.31
C GLU A 49 37.66 27.21 27.12
N GLY A 50 37.21 26.13 27.78
CA GLY A 50 36.25 26.23 28.88
C GLY A 50 34.79 25.98 28.49
N GLY A 51 34.49 24.74 28.14
CA GLY A 51 33.15 24.17 28.34
C GLY A 51 33.31 22.89 29.12
N SER A 52 33.08 22.95 30.44
CA SER A 52 32.87 21.75 31.26
C SER A 52 31.66 21.03 30.67
N GLY A 53 31.92 20.10 29.75
CA GLY A 53 30.91 19.19 29.26
C GLY A 53 30.42 18.39 30.44
N ASN A 54 29.22 18.69 30.91
CA ASN A 54 28.45 17.73 31.66
C ASN A 54 28.30 16.52 30.73
N MET A 55 29.12 15.49 30.91
CA MET A 55 28.73 14.13 30.59
C MET A 55 27.60 13.81 31.57
N SER A 56 26.39 14.24 31.23
CA SER A 56 25.24 13.45 31.63
C SER A 56 25.44 12.12 30.94
N ASP A 57 25.76 11.09 31.72
CA ASP A 57 25.63 9.71 31.29
C ASP A 57 24.23 9.58 30.70
N GLU A 58 24.12 9.59 29.36
CA GLU A 58 22.92 9.16 28.67
C GLU A 58 22.82 7.66 28.97
N GLU A 59 22.16 7.33 30.08
CA GLU A 59 21.77 5.96 30.35
C GLU A 59 20.94 5.50 29.15
N ASP A 60 21.46 4.52 28.42
CA ASP A 60 20.73 3.89 27.30
C ASP A 60 19.38 3.43 27.84
N GLU A 61 18.32 4.13 27.44
CA GLU A 61 16.96 3.78 27.84
C GLU A 61 16.67 2.36 27.33
N PRO A 62 16.22 1.44 28.21
CA PRO A 62 15.96 0.07 27.80
C PRO A 62 14.85 0.05 26.75
N LEU A 63 15.06 -0.76 25.70
CA LEU A 63 14.09 -0.88 24.61
C LEU A 63 12.69 -1.20 25.13
N THR A 64 11.71 -0.50 24.58
CA THR A 64 10.30 -0.76 24.84
C THR A 64 9.91 -2.14 24.30
N PHE A 65 8.81 -2.69 24.84
CA PHE A 65 8.31 -3.99 24.40
C PHE A 65 7.98 -4.02 22.89
N ASP A 66 7.45 -2.93 22.34
CA ASP A 66 7.11 -2.82 20.92
C ASP A 66 8.37 -2.82 20.05
N GLU A 67 9.42 -2.12 20.46
CA GLU A 67 10.72 -2.12 19.76
C GLU A 67 11.35 -3.50 19.78
N VAL A 68 11.37 -4.19 20.94
CA VAL A 68 11.85 -5.57 21.04
C VAL A 68 11.04 -6.49 20.12
N THR A 69 9.73 -6.30 20.02
CA THR A 69 8.85 -7.10 19.16
C THR A 69 9.16 -6.87 17.68
N ILE A 70 9.34 -5.63 17.25
CA ILE A 70 9.71 -5.27 15.87
C ILE A 70 11.07 -5.87 15.50
N ILE A 71 12.08 -5.71 16.36
CA ILE A 71 13.43 -6.25 16.14
C ILE A 71 13.38 -7.76 16.01
N ARG A 72 12.65 -8.45 16.90
CA ARG A 72 12.51 -9.91 16.84
C ARG A 72 11.83 -10.36 15.54
N ALA A 73 10.75 -9.69 15.14
CA ALA A 73 10.04 -10.00 13.89
C ALA A 73 10.93 -9.80 12.66
N ALA A 74 11.76 -8.75 12.64
CA ALA A 74 12.71 -8.49 11.55
C ALA A 74 13.76 -9.61 11.44
N ILE A 75 14.30 -10.08 12.58
CA ILE A 75 15.23 -11.22 12.60
C ILE A 75 14.53 -12.49 12.13
N GLU A 76 13.34 -12.81 12.66
CA GLU A 76 12.56 -13.98 12.26
C GLU A 76 12.22 -14.00 10.76
N MET A 77 12.00 -12.84 10.14
CA MET A 77 11.68 -12.74 8.72
C MET A 77 12.81 -13.24 7.81
N THR A 78 14.07 -13.17 8.26
CA THR A 78 15.24 -13.63 7.47
C THR A 78 15.25 -15.15 7.22
N SER A 79 14.63 -15.93 8.11
CA SER A 79 14.52 -17.38 7.98
C SER A 79 13.21 -17.84 7.33
N LYS A 80 12.18 -16.98 7.26
CA LYS A 80 10.87 -17.29 6.67
C LYS A 80 10.88 -17.20 5.14
N THR A 81 10.03 -18.00 4.52
CA THR A 81 9.71 -17.94 3.09
C THR A 81 8.32 -17.34 2.88
N VAL A 82 7.99 -17.01 1.62
CA VAL A 82 6.66 -16.50 1.26
C VAL A 82 5.56 -17.51 1.62
N GLY A 83 5.80 -18.82 1.50
CA GLY A 83 4.84 -19.85 1.93
C GLY A 83 4.40 -19.75 3.40
N HIS A 84 5.26 -19.24 4.28
CA HIS A 84 4.92 -19.04 5.69
C HIS A 84 3.95 -17.87 5.94
N ALA A 85 3.83 -16.95 4.99
CA ALA A 85 3.07 -15.70 5.14
C ALA A 85 1.94 -15.55 4.12
N MET A 86 1.84 -16.46 3.15
CA MET A 86 0.82 -16.38 2.09
C MET A 86 -0.58 -16.72 2.62
N THR A 87 -1.59 -16.27 1.87
CA THR A 87 -2.98 -16.68 2.07
C THR A 87 -3.33 -17.77 1.05
N PRO A 88 -3.86 -18.94 1.47
CA PRO A 88 -4.32 -19.97 0.55
C PRO A 88 -5.38 -19.43 -0.41
N LEU A 89 -5.34 -19.87 -1.68
CA LEU A 89 -6.20 -19.34 -2.73
C LEU A 89 -7.71 -19.53 -2.43
N GLU A 90 -8.10 -20.57 -1.69
CA GLU A 90 -9.51 -20.79 -1.31
C GLU A 90 -10.06 -19.71 -0.36
N ALA A 91 -9.18 -19.02 0.36
CA ALA A 91 -9.53 -17.93 1.27
C ALA A 91 -9.47 -16.55 0.59
N VAL A 92 -9.22 -16.49 -0.72
CA VAL A 92 -9.09 -15.24 -1.47
C VAL A 92 -10.31 -15.01 -2.35
N LEU A 93 -10.92 -13.82 -2.25
CA LEU A 93 -11.96 -13.39 -3.18
C LEU A 93 -11.35 -13.10 -4.55
N VAL A 94 -11.53 -14.02 -5.49
CA VAL A 94 -11.07 -13.88 -6.89
C VAL A 94 -12.24 -13.77 -7.86
N VAL A 95 -11.96 -13.24 -9.06
CA VAL A 95 -12.98 -13.03 -10.08
C VAL A 95 -12.57 -13.61 -11.44
N ASN A 96 -13.53 -14.22 -12.13
CA ASN A 96 -13.30 -14.72 -13.49
C ASN A 96 -13.23 -13.55 -14.48
N LEU A 97 -12.28 -13.60 -15.42
CA LEU A 97 -12.12 -12.60 -16.48
C LEU A 97 -13.41 -12.40 -17.32
N ASN A 98 -14.19 -13.45 -17.50
CA ASN A 98 -15.41 -13.42 -18.32
C ASN A 98 -16.68 -13.15 -17.48
N LYS A 99 -16.54 -12.79 -16.19
CA LYS A 99 -17.68 -12.45 -15.34
C LYS A 99 -18.25 -11.08 -15.72
N ILE A 100 -19.58 -10.99 -15.76
CA ILE A 100 -20.30 -9.71 -15.74
C ILE A 100 -20.47 -9.26 -14.29
N ILE A 101 -20.00 -8.05 -13.99
CA ILE A 101 -20.06 -7.44 -12.67
C ILE A 101 -21.51 -7.07 -12.35
N THR A 102 -22.00 -7.55 -11.21
CA THR A 102 -23.35 -7.26 -10.70
C THR A 102 -23.27 -6.44 -9.42
N TYR A 103 -24.35 -5.72 -9.09
CA TYR A 103 -24.44 -4.95 -7.84
C TYR A 103 -24.18 -5.82 -6.60
N ALA A 104 -24.76 -7.02 -6.56
CA ALA A 104 -24.57 -7.96 -5.44
C ALA A 104 -23.09 -8.36 -5.26
N TRP A 105 -22.37 -8.56 -6.37
CA TRP A 105 -20.94 -8.89 -6.29
C TRP A 105 -20.10 -7.69 -5.86
N VAL A 106 -20.44 -6.48 -6.32
CA VAL A 106 -19.77 -5.25 -5.86
C VAL A 106 -19.99 -5.04 -4.36
N SER A 107 -21.19 -5.28 -3.84
CA SER A 107 -21.45 -5.23 -2.38
C SER A 107 -20.53 -6.18 -1.62
N GLN A 108 -20.44 -7.45 -2.05
CA GLN A 108 -19.55 -8.44 -1.44
C GLN A 108 -18.08 -8.01 -1.44
N VAL A 109 -17.62 -7.42 -2.55
CA VAL A 109 -16.26 -6.89 -2.66
C VAL A 109 -16.02 -5.76 -1.67
N LEU A 110 -16.97 -4.84 -1.53
CA LEU A 110 -16.85 -3.70 -0.64
C LEU A 110 -16.91 -4.13 0.83
N GLU A 111 -17.77 -5.09 1.17
CA GLU A 111 -17.85 -5.72 2.50
C GLU A 111 -16.56 -6.48 2.86
N ALA A 112 -15.89 -7.10 1.88
CA ALA A 112 -14.61 -7.76 2.10
C ALA A 112 -13.46 -6.78 2.44
N GLY A 113 -13.60 -5.49 2.09
CA GLY A 113 -12.66 -4.44 2.47
C GLY A 113 -11.28 -4.51 1.79
N HIS A 114 -11.09 -5.38 0.78
CA HIS A 114 -9.82 -5.50 0.07
C HIS A 114 -9.68 -4.45 -1.03
N SER A 115 -8.47 -3.92 -1.23
CA SER A 115 -8.22 -2.93 -2.31
C SER A 115 -7.96 -3.56 -3.68
N ARG A 116 -7.52 -4.82 -3.71
CA ARG A 116 -7.08 -5.54 -4.92
C ARG A 116 -7.81 -6.87 -5.00
N ILE A 117 -8.37 -7.18 -6.17
CA ILE A 117 -9.06 -8.45 -6.44
C ILE A 117 -8.28 -9.17 -7.53
N PRO A 118 -7.77 -10.39 -7.28
CA PRO A 118 -7.15 -11.20 -8.32
C PRO A 118 -8.16 -11.62 -9.39
N ILE A 119 -7.70 -11.67 -10.64
CA ILE A 119 -8.46 -12.09 -11.81
C ILE A 119 -7.87 -13.39 -12.33
N TYR A 120 -8.71 -14.39 -12.56
CA TYR A 120 -8.33 -15.66 -13.17
C TYR A 120 -9.00 -15.86 -14.53
N GLU A 121 -8.38 -16.67 -15.39
CA GLU A 121 -8.95 -17.07 -16.68
C GLU A 121 -8.84 -18.59 -16.89
N GLY A 122 -9.95 -19.23 -17.24
CA GLY A 122 -10.00 -20.68 -17.39
C GLY A 122 -10.00 -21.38 -16.03
N ASP A 123 -8.84 -21.91 -15.64
CA ASP A 123 -8.66 -22.59 -14.35
C ASP A 123 -8.62 -21.57 -13.20
N TRP A 124 -9.20 -21.93 -12.06
CA TRP A 124 -9.19 -21.15 -10.83
C TRP A 124 -7.76 -20.83 -10.36
N ASN A 125 -6.83 -21.76 -10.60
CA ASN A 125 -5.42 -21.59 -10.25
C ASN A 125 -4.66 -20.66 -11.20
N ASN A 126 -5.24 -20.34 -12.37
CA ASN A 126 -4.60 -19.49 -13.38
C ASN A 126 -4.91 -18.00 -13.14
N ILE A 127 -4.22 -17.42 -12.16
CA ILE A 127 -4.31 -15.98 -11.88
C ILE A 127 -3.49 -15.20 -12.92
N ILE A 128 -4.15 -14.35 -13.71
CA ILE A 128 -3.54 -13.59 -14.80
C ILE A 128 -3.21 -12.13 -14.43
N GLY A 129 -3.76 -11.64 -13.32
CA GLY A 129 -3.58 -10.26 -12.88
C GLY A 129 -4.51 -9.89 -11.74
N PHE A 130 -4.68 -8.59 -11.51
CA PHE A 130 -5.62 -8.08 -10.52
C PHE A 130 -6.29 -6.78 -10.98
N MET A 131 -7.42 -6.44 -10.36
CA MET A 131 -8.08 -5.14 -10.49
C MET A 131 -8.13 -4.39 -9.17
N MET A 132 -8.21 -3.07 -9.25
CA MET A 132 -8.40 -2.20 -8.08
C MET A 132 -9.88 -1.98 -7.79
N VAL A 133 -10.30 -2.16 -6.55
CA VAL A 133 -11.70 -1.96 -6.12
C VAL A 133 -12.17 -0.53 -6.35
N ARG A 134 -11.29 0.47 -6.20
CA ARG A 134 -11.62 1.87 -6.51
C ARG A 134 -12.16 2.06 -7.94
N ASN A 135 -11.75 1.22 -8.89
CA ASN A 135 -12.21 1.30 -10.27
C ASN A 135 -13.66 0.81 -10.38
N LEU A 136 -14.09 -0.14 -9.55
CA LEU A 136 -15.48 -0.63 -9.49
C LEU A 136 -16.45 0.44 -8.98
N VAL A 137 -16.02 1.27 -8.04
CA VAL A 137 -16.87 2.31 -7.45
C VAL A 137 -17.25 3.40 -8.47
N LEU A 138 -16.40 3.62 -9.48
CA LEU A 138 -16.62 4.62 -10.53
C LEU A 138 -17.50 4.11 -11.67
N CYS A 139 -17.83 2.83 -11.67
CA CYS A 139 -18.47 2.13 -12.78
C CYS A 139 -20.00 2.10 -12.65
N ASP A 140 -20.70 2.37 -13.75
CA ASP A 140 -22.17 2.21 -13.81
C ASP A 140 -22.55 0.76 -14.10
N VAL A 141 -22.67 -0.03 -13.03
CA VAL A 141 -23.02 -1.46 -13.09
C VAL A 141 -24.41 -1.78 -13.65
N ARG A 142 -25.26 -0.78 -13.90
CA ARG A 142 -26.63 -0.99 -14.41
C ARG A 142 -26.66 -1.63 -15.81
N ASN A 143 -25.65 -1.36 -16.62
CA ASN A 143 -25.57 -1.89 -17.98
C ASN A 143 -24.82 -3.24 -18.07
N GLY A 144 -24.33 -3.76 -16.94
CA GLY A 144 -23.45 -4.92 -16.88
C GLY A 144 -22.07 -4.56 -17.42
N ILE A 145 -21.05 -4.62 -16.56
CA ILE A 145 -19.67 -4.33 -16.96
C ILE A 145 -18.90 -5.64 -16.97
N SER A 146 -18.23 -5.93 -18.08
CA SER A 146 -17.38 -7.11 -18.15
C SER A 146 -16.08 -6.87 -17.40
N VAL A 147 -15.62 -7.85 -16.61
CA VAL A 147 -14.28 -7.76 -15.97
C VAL A 147 -13.18 -7.55 -17.02
N ARG A 148 -13.35 -8.06 -18.24
CA ARG A 148 -12.43 -7.85 -19.37
C ARG A 148 -12.30 -6.37 -19.79
N GLU A 149 -13.31 -5.54 -19.54
CA GLU A 149 -13.31 -4.11 -19.88
C GLU A 149 -12.67 -3.27 -18.76
N MET A 150 -12.38 -3.87 -17.61
CA MET A 150 -11.80 -3.17 -16.47
C MET A 150 -10.27 -3.09 -16.58
N PRO A 151 -9.66 -2.00 -16.07
CA PRO A 151 -8.20 -1.90 -16.01
C PRO A 151 -7.61 -3.05 -15.16
N MET A 152 -6.83 -3.89 -15.82
CA MET A 152 -6.10 -5.00 -15.20
C MET A 152 -4.63 -4.62 -15.00
N PHE A 153 -4.09 -5.00 -13.84
CA PHE A 153 -2.71 -4.78 -13.46
C PHE A 153 -2.00 -6.12 -13.34
N GLN A 154 -0.72 -6.13 -13.70
CA GLN A 154 0.11 -7.33 -13.69
C GLN A 154 0.49 -7.73 -12.26
N LEU A 155 0.44 -9.03 -11.98
CA LEU A 155 1.03 -9.64 -10.79
C LEU A 155 2.39 -10.22 -11.17
N PHE A 156 3.30 -10.23 -10.22
CA PHE A 156 4.47 -11.06 -10.34
C PHE A 156 4.23 -12.37 -9.60
N HIS A 157 4.79 -13.45 -10.15
CA HIS A 157 4.74 -14.76 -9.56
C HIS A 157 6.04 -15.04 -8.81
N VAL A 158 5.93 -15.74 -7.69
CA VAL A 158 7.05 -16.21 -6.88
C VAL A 158 6.80 -17.66 -6.49
N ASP A 159 7.86 -18.40 -6.25
CA ASP A 159 7.79 -19.76 -5.72
C ASP A 159 7.58 -19.72 -4.21
N GLU A 160 7.00 -20.77 -3.63
CA GLU A 160 6.71 -20.86 -2.19
C GLU A 160 7.95 -20.72 -1.29
N ASP A 161 9.11 -21.15 -1.79
CA ASP A 161 10.41 -21.12 -1.10
C ASP A 161 11.13 -19.75 -1.20
N TYR A 162 10.60 -18.82 -1.99
CA TYR A 162 11.14 -17.47 -2.13
C TYR A 162 11.24 -16.79 -0.76
N LYS A 163 12.36 -16.11 -0.49
CA LYS A 163 12.62 -15.54 0.84
C LYS A 163 11.69 -14.36 1.13
N LEU A 164 11.13 -14.35 2.35
CA LEU A 164 10.17 -13.32 2.75
C LEU A 164 10.82 -11.93 2.79
N TYR A 165 12.09 -11.85 3.19
CA TYR A 165 12.84 -10.59 3.15
C TYR A 165 13.02 -10.05 1.72
N ASP A 166 13.38 -10.92 0.76
CA ASP A 166 13.52 -10.53 -0.64
C ASP A 166 12.17 -10.12 -1.25
N MET A 167 11.09 -10.73 -0.77
CA MET A 167 9.73 -10.38 -1.14
C MET A 167 9.35 -8.97 -0.66
N LEU A 168 9.68 -8.63 0.58
CA LEU A 168 9.50 -7.28 1.12
C LEU A 168 10.27 -6.25 0.28
N ASN A 169 11.53 -6.52 -0.02
CA ASN A 169 12.36 -5.65 -0.87
C ASN A 169 11.73 -5.45 -2.26
N LYS A 170 11.17 -6.52 -2.84
CA LYS A 170 10.47 -6.46 -4.13
C LYS A 170 9.23 -5.57 -4.06
N PHE A 171 8.44 -5.67 -3.00
CA PHE A 171 7.29 -4.79 -2.77
C PHE A 171 7.68 -3.32 -2.56
N GLN A 172 8.80 -3.04 -1.88
CA GLN A 172 9.30 -1.68 -1.68
C GLN A 172 9.69 -0.95 -2.97
N THR A 173 9.93 -1.67 -4.08
CA THR A 173 10.14 -1.04 -5.41
C THR A 173 8.91 -0.30 -5.93
N GLY A 174 7.73 -0.49 -5.32
CA GLY A 174 6.49 0.22 -5.63
C GLY A 174 5.73 -0.27 -6.86
N LYS A 175 6.19 -1.33 -7.54
CA LYS A 175 5.54 -1.85 -8.76
C LYS A 175 4.20 -2.55 -8.48
N SER A 176 4.13 -3.36 -7.42
CA SER A 176 2.93 -4.03 -6.95
C SER A 176 3.10 -4.40 -5.48
N HIS A 177 2.01 -4.44 -4.71
CA HIS A 177 1.97 -4.91 -3.30
C HIS A 177 1.20 -6.24 -3.17
N MET A 178 1.04 -6.95 -4.28
CA MET A 178 0.41 -8.26 -4.35
C MET A 178 1.21 -9.14 -5.31
N ALA A 179 1.31 -10.41 -4.97
CA ALA A 179 1.96 -11.43 -5.78
C ALA A 179 1.21 -12.75 -5.67
N VAL A 180 1.44 -13.61 -6.64
CA VAL A 180 0.90 -14.97 -6.68
C VAL A 180 2.02 -15.92 -6.30
N VAL A 181 1.74 -16.80 -5.35
CA VAL A 181 2.62 -17.90 -4.97
C VAL A 181 2.25 -19.12 -5.79
N LYS A 182 3.24 -19.81 -6.34
CA LYS A 182 3.08 -21.05 -7.12
C LYS A 182 3.37 -22.28 -6.29
#